data_AF-A0A2H0H380-F1
#
_entry.id   AF-A0A2H0H380-F1
#
_cell.length_a   1.000
_cell.length_b   1.000
_cell.length_c   1.000
_cell.angle_alpha   90.00
_cell.angle_beta   90.00
_cell.angle_gamma   90.00
#
_symmetry.space_group_name_H-M   'P 1'
#
loop_
_entity.id
_entity.type
_entity.pdbx_description
1 polymer ?
#
loop_
_entity_poly.entity_id
_entity_poly.type
_entity_poly.pdbx_seq_one_letter_code
_entity_poly.pdbx_strand_id
1 'polypeptide(L)'
;MCFKAILYATEPWLKNIYDDNPLSPKQFPLMKMLNYNFIFYPTVMLLFIISAAFKPGEGLNKIPVNSEPAICWDEQRKLDWSDFKATRKPTGKIAAAISTCGFGFEATEENHRLVSLEVFVKFYPEKSWKNPAHQTEAVLAHEQLHFDITELMGRKFFQEILDMKQKGKLSRRNIKKVYERIEKEHGELQVLYDKQTNHSLNTKLQSWWDQYLASQLIKTASFSNYHKLPI
;
A
#
# COMPACT_ATOMS: atom_id res chain seq x y z
N MET A 1 -1.21 33.53 17.69
CA MET A 1 -0.91 34.51 16.60
C MET A 1 0.44 34.11 16.02
N CYS A 2 0.47 33.30 14.96
CA CYS A 2 0.51 33.70 13.53
C CYS A 2 1.85 34.29 13.05
N PHE A 3 2.59 33.42 12.33
CA PHE A 3 3.15 33.60 10.98
C PHE A 3 3.89 34.87 10.56
N LYS A 4 5.16 34.71 10.13
CA LYS A 4 5.70 34.87 8.74
C LYS A 4 7.25 34.87 8.78
N ALA A 5 7.91 34.00 8.01
CA ALA A 5 8.56 34.26 6.70
C ALA A 5 9.74 35.26 6.82
N ILE A 6 10.96 35.03 6.31
CA ILE A 6 11.41 34.95 4.90
C ILE A 6 12.91 34.53 4.96
N LEU A 7 13.44 33.70 4.05
CA LEU A 7 14.42 34.14 3.03
C LEU A 7 14.64 33.07 1.95
N TYR A 8 14.17 33.40 0.74
CA TYR A 8 14.58 32.83 -0.54
C TYR A 8 15.65 33.73 -1.15
N ALA A 9 16.79 33.17 -1.59
CA ALA A 9 17.75 33.76 -2.53
C ALA A 9 18.50 32.60 -3.23
N THR A 10 18.14 32.28 -4.47
CA THR A 10 18.83 32.60 -5.75
C THR A 10 20.08 31.77 -6.03
N GLU A 11 19.89 30.59 -6.63
CA GLU A 11 20.93 29.87 -7.37
C GLU A 11 20.33 29.27 -8.66
N PRO A 12 20.84 29.58 -9.87
CA PRO A 12 20.27 29.12 -11.15
C PRO A 12 20.20 27.60 -11.33
N TRP A 13 21.04 26.83 -10.62
CA TRP A 13 21.04 25.37 -10.68
C TRP A 13 19.93 24.71 -9.85
N LEU A 14 19.22 25.47 -8.99
CA LEU A 14 18.02 24.98 -8.29
C LEU A 14 16.78 24.93 -9.19
N LYS A 15 16.76 25.65 -10.32
CA LYS A 15 15.61 25.69 -11.23
C LYS A 15 15.42 24.35 -11.98
N ASN A 16 16.51 23.66 -12.31
CA ASN A 16 16.45 22.33 -12.94
C ASN A 16 16.02 21.22 -11.98
N ILE A 17 16.16 21.40 -10.67
CA ILE A 17 15.62 20.46 -9.68
C ILE A 17 14.08 20.66 -9.53
N TYR A 18 13.56 21.83 -9.90
CA TYR A 18 12.14 22.16 -9.79
C TYR A 18 11.29 21.65 -10.96
N ASP A 19 11.85 21.58 -12.17
CA ASP A 19 11.16 21.03 -13.34
C ASP A 19 11.20 19.48 -13.39
N ASP A 20 12.23 18.87 -12.79
CA ASP A 20 12.30 17.42 -12.49
C ASP A 20 11.73 17.05 -11.11
N ASN A 21 11.03 17.99 -10.45
CA ASN A 21 10.42 17.75 -9.16
C ASN A 21 9.25 16.76 -9.32
N PRO A 22 9.31 15.57 -8.70
CA PRO A 22 8.22 14.61 -8.78
C PRO A 22 6.91 15.20 -8.27
N LEU A 23 6.96 16.21 -7.38
CA LEU A 23 5.82 16.95 -6.84
C LEU A 23 5.23 18.02 -7.78
N SER A 24 5.64 18.10 -9.05
CA SER A 24 4.92 18.95 -9.99
C SER A 24 3.44 18.50 -10.03
N PRO A 25 2.46 19.42 -10.06
CA PRO A 25 1.04 19.07 -10.19
C PRO A 25 0.71 18.22 -11.43
N LYS A 26 1.67 18.07 -12.35
CA LYS A 26 1.59 17.19 -13.53
C LYS A 26 1.93 15.72 -13.23
N GLN A 27 2.76 15.43 -12.22
CA GLN A 27 3.23 14.08 -11.90
C GLN A 27 2.52 13.45 -10.68
N PHE A 28 1.81 14.23 -9.84
CA PHE A 28 0.91 13.73 -8.79
C PHE A 28 -0.56 14.11 -9.06
N PRO A 29 -1.39 13.22 -9.64
CA PRO A 29 -2.84 13.44 -9.76
C PRO A 29 -3.60 13.22 -8.44
N LEU A 30 -2.98 12.62 -7.42
CA LEU A 30 -3.64 12.23 -6.17
C LEU A 30 -4.14 13.42 -5.32
N MET A 31 -3.65 14.64 -5.57
CA MET A 31 -4.17 15.84 -4.88
C MET A 31 -5.39 16.50 -5.55
N LYS A 32 -5.89 15.99 -6.68
CA LYS A 32 -7.11 16.52 -7.33
C LYS A 32 -8.42 15.79 -6.98
N MET A 33 -8.38 14.67 -6.24
CA MET A 33 -9.59 13.86 -5.99
C MET A 33 -10.47 14.31 -4.82
N LEU A 34 -10.51 15.61 -4.50
CA LEU A 34 -11.45 16.15 -3.50
C LEU A 34 -12.53 17.08 -4.07
N ASN A 35 -12.65 17.29 -5.39
CA ASN A 35 -13.88 17.89 -5.91
C ASN A 35 -14.07 17.67 -7.43
N TYR A 36 -15.32 17.34 -7.77
CA TYR A 36 -16.01 17.54 -9.04
C TYR A 36 -16.21 16.42 -10.06
N ASN A 37 -17.43 16.46 -10.59
CA ASN A 37 -18.17 15.54 -11.44
C ASN A 37 -17.84 15.64 -12.94
N PHE A 38 -18.10 14.51 -13.62
CA PHE A 38 -18.68 14.35 -14.98
C PHE A 38 -17.79 14.20 -16.25
N ILE A 39 -18.16 13.14 -17.01
CA ILE A 39 -18.11 12.83 -18.47
C ILE A 39 -16.95 11.98 -19.07
N PHE A 40 -17.43 10.90 -19.70
CA PHE A 40 -16.85 9.82 -20.53
C PHE A 40 -16.14 10.26 -21.83
N TYR A 41 -15.15 9.47 -22.32
CA TYR A 41 -15.19 8.59 -23.53
C TYR A 41 -13.78 8.07 -23.96
N PRO A 42 -13.64 7.08 -24.89
CA PRO A 42 -13.03 5.78 -24.61
C PRO A 42 -11.77 5.46 -25.47
N THR A 43 -11.37 4.18 -25.48
CA THR A 43 -10.27 3.52 -26.24
C THR A 43 -8.90 3.68 -25.56
N VAL A 44 -8.13 2.65 -25.21
CA VAL A 44 -7.93 1.30 -25.76
C VAL A 44 -7.67 0.34 -24.59
N MET A 45 -8.47 -0.71 -24.44
CA MET A 45 -8.22 -1.80 -23.49
C MET A 45 -8.38 -3.10 -24.27
N LEU A 46 -7.26 -3.62 -24.77
CA LEU A 46 -7.20 -4.91 -25.44
C LEU A 46 -6.80 -5.99 -24.42
N LEU A 47 -7.82 -6.73 -24.00
CA LEU A 47 -7.90 -8.18 -23.79
C LEU A 47 -6.64 -8.92 -23.28
N PHE A 48 -6.80 -9.54 -22.10
CA PHE A 48 -6.55 -10.97 -21.95
C PHE A 48 -7.68 -11.60 -21.13
N ILE A 49 -8.59 -12.28 -21.83
CA ILE A 49 -9.50 -13.27 -21.26
C ILE A 49 -8.74 -14.58 -21.20
N ILE A 50 -8.72 -15.24 -20.04
CA ILE A 50 -8.76 -16.70 -19.99
C ILE A 50 -9.89 -17.08 -19.04
N SER A 51 -10.85 -17.80 -19.60
CA SER A 51 -11.92 -18.51 -18.92
C SER A 51 -11.37 -19.77 -18.25
N ALA A 52 -11.76 -19.99 -17.01
CA ALA A 52 -11.93 -21.33 -16.46
C ALA A 52 -13.18 -21.32 -15.57
N ALA A 53 -14.08 -22.25 -15.88
CA ALA A 53 -15.44 -22.31 -15.38
C ALA A 53 -15.53 -22.45 -13.85
N PHE A 54 -16.28 -21.57 -13.20
CA PHE A 54 -16.74 -21.76 -11.82
C PHE A 54 -18.18 -22.28 -11.87
N LYS A 55 -18.38 -23.55 -11.49
CA LYS A 55 -19.71 -24.09 -11.19
C LYS A 55 -20.06 -23.70 -9.75
N PRO A 56 -21.14 -22.95 -9.48
CA PRO A 56 -21.54 -22.64 -8.12
C PRO A 56 -22.38 -23.78 -7.54
N GLY A 57 -22.04 -24.20 -6.32
CA GLY A 57 -22.91 -24.99 -5.46
C GLY A 57 -22.46 -26.43 -5.22
N GLU A 58 -21.43 -26.63 -4.39
CA GLU A 58 -21.33 -27.77 -3.48
C GLU A 58 -20.70 -27.29 -2.15
N GLY A 59 -21.23 -27.78 -1.03
CA GLY A 59 -21.08 -27.23 0.30
C GLY A 59 -19.65 -27.22 0.84
N LEU A 60 -19.27 -26.12 1.50
CA LEU A 60 -17.98 -26.02 2.18
C LEU A 60 -18.08 -26.64 3.58
N ASN A 61 -17.74 -27.93 3.63
CA ASN A 61 -17.18 -28.55 4.82
C ASN A 61 -15.94 -27.76 5.30
N LYS A 62 -15.83 -27.60 6.63
CA LYS A 62 -14.74 -26.88 7.31
C LYS A 62 -13.36 -27.28 6.75
N ILE A 63 -12.69 -26.31 6.12
CA ILE A 63 -11.29 -26.43 5.70
C ILE A 63 -10.40 -26.16 6.93
N PRO A 64 -9.36 -26.96 7.18
CA PRO A 64 -8.43 -26.72 8.28
C PRO A 64 -7.69 -25.40 8.05
N VAL A 65 -7.76 -24.49 9.03
CA VAL A 65 -7.03 -23.22 9.05
C VAL A 65 -5.54 -23.54 9.22
N ASN A 66 -4.85 -23.73 8.12
CA ASN A 66 -3.41 -23.61 8.08
C ASN A 66 -3.13 -22.19 7.56
N SER A 67 -3.19 -21.20 8.45
CA SER A 67 -2.85 -19.82 8.09
C SER A 67 -1.37 -19.81 7.71
N GLU A 68 -1.06 -19.52 6.45
CA GLU A 68 0.32 -19.28 6.04
C GLU A 68 0.99 -18.29 7.02
N PRO A 69 2.24 -18.53 7.44
CA PRO A 69 2.95 -17.60 8.32
C PRO A 69 2.97 -16.20 7.71
N ALA A 70 2.57 -15.20 8.49
CA ALA A 70 2.57 -13.80 8.09
C ALA A 70 3.22 -12.95 9.17
N ILE A 71 3.88 -11.87 8.76
CA ILE A 71 4.52 -10.90 9.63
C ILE A 71 3.64 -9.65 9.63
N CYS A 72 3.11 -9.29 10.79
CA CYS A 72 2.41 -8.01 10.95
C CYS A 72 3.42 -6.85 10.87
N TRP A 73 3.00 -5.73 10.30
CA TRP A 73 3.85 -4.53 10.32
C TRP A 73 4.07 -4.07 11.75
N ASP A 74 5.32 -3.73 12.07
CA ASP A 74 5.74 -3.24 13.38
C ASP A 74 6.86 -2.22 13.18
N GLU A 75 6.79 -1.08 13.85
CA GLU A 75 7.76 0.01 13.72
C GLU A 75 9.17 -0.41 14.16
N GLN A 76 9.26 -1.32 15.13
CA GLN A 76 10.49 -1.82 15.74
C GLN A 76 11.06 -3.05 15.01
N ARG A 77 10.25 -3.80 14.26
CA ARG A 77 10.70 -4.98 13.50
C ARG A 77 10.78 -4.68 12.00
N LYS A 78 11.99 -4.47 11.50
CA LYS A 78 12.26 -4.40 10.06
C LYS A 78 12.37 -5.79 9.43
N LEU A 79 12.14 -5.86 8.13
CA LEU A 79 12.35 -7.06 7.33
C LEU A 79 13.85 -7.40 7.30
N ASP A 80 14.13 -8.69 7.40
CA ASP A 80 15.45 -9.25 7.18
C ASP A 80 15.43 -10.21 5.99
N TRP A 81 16.58 -10.50 5.39
CA TRP A 81 16.65 -11.46 4.31
C TRP A 81 16.10 -12.85 4.69
N SER A 82 16.18 -13.26 5.95
CA SER A 82 15.57 -14.50 6.45
C SER A 82 14.04 -14.54 6.36
N ASP A 83 13.37 -13.39 6.20
CA ASP A 83 11.94 -13.29 5.99
C ASP A 83 11.51 -13.65 4.55
N PHE A 84 12.43 -13.70 3.58
CA PHE A 84 12.11 -14.04 2.18
C PHE A 84 12.35 -15.54 1.93
N LYS A 85 11.27 -16.32 2.05
CA LYS A 85 11.34 -17.79 2.11
C LYS A 85 10.85 -18.50 0.85
N ALA A 86 10.24 -17.78 -0.10
CA ALA A 86 9.80 -18.38 -1.34
C ALA A 86 10.98 -19.04 -2.06
N THR A 87 10.83 -20.31 -2.43
CA THR A 87 11.90 -21.11 -3.05
C THR A 87 12.00 -20.90 -4.56
N ARG A 88 10.94 -20.40 -5.18
CA ARG A 88 10.85 -20.18 -6.62
C ARG A 88 10.69 -18.72 -6.94
N LYS A 89 11.48 -18.25 -7.90
CA LYS A 89 11.31 -16.93 -8.48
C LYS A 89 9.97 -16.90 -9.23
N PRO A 90 9.09 -15.93 -8.96
CA PRO A 90 7.92 -15.66 -9.79
C PRO A 90 8.31 -15.52 -11.26
N THR A 91 7.59 -16.24 -12.14
CA THR A 91 7.86 -16.26 -13.58
C THR A 91 7.68 -14.87 -14.20
N GLY A 92 8.50 -14.57 -15.22
CA GLY A 92 8.38 -13.33 -16.00
C GLY A 92 8.89 -12.04 -15.34
N LYS A 93 9.43 -12.10 -14.12
CA LYS A 93 10.00 -10.92 -13.44
C LYS A 93 11.53 -10.94 -13.48
N ILE A 94 12.16 -9.78 -13.75
CA ILE A 94 13.59 -9.55 -13.53
C ILE A 94 13.69 -8.66 -12.29
N ALA A 95 14.05 -9.22 -11.14
CA ALA A 95 14.13 -8.52 -9.88
C ALA A 95 15.20 -9.15 -8.97
N ALA A 96 15.80 -8.35 -8.09
CA ALA A 96 16.73 -8.80 -7.06
C ALA A 96 15.99 -9.41 -5.86
N ALA A 97 14.81 -8.88 -5.53
CA ALA A 97 13.90 -9.41 -4.54
C ALA A 97 12.44 -9.08 -4.93
N ILE A 98 11.49 -9.72 -4.26
CA ILE A 98 10.05 -9.48 -4.42
C ILE A 98 9.40 -9.64 -3.05
N SER A 99 8.84 -8.56 -2.53
CA SER A 99 7.95 -8.56 -1.36
C SER A 99 6.52 -8.85 -1.76
N THR A 100 5.90 -9.82 -1.08
CA THR A 100 4.45 -9.98 -1.09
C THR A 100 3.92 -9.45 0.24
N CYS A 101 3.28 -8.28 0.20
CA CYS A 101 2.63 -7.64 1.34
C CYS A 101 1.27 -7.07 0.93
N GLY A 102 0.38 -6.90 1.91
CA GLY A 102 -0.95 -6.36 1.70
C GLY A 102 -1.60 -5.94 3.01
N PHE A 103 -2.64 -5.12 2.90
CA PHE A 103 -3.53 -4.81 4.02
C PHE A 103 -4.91 -5.42 3.76
N GLY A 104 -5.71 -5.58 4.81
CA GLY A 104 -7.02 -6.20 4.68
C GLY A 104 -7.85 -6.05 5.93
N PHE A 105 -9.03 -6.67 5.91
CA PHE A 105 -9.90 -6.73 7.07
C PHE A 105 -10.60 -8.07 7.22
N GLU A 106 -10.90 -8.43 8.46
CA GLU A 106 -11.80 -9.51 8.83
C GLU A 106 -13.01 -8.90 9.52
N ALA A 107 -14.22 -9.31 9.12
CA ALA A 107 -15.47 -8.76 9.64
C ALA A 107 -16.48 -9.86 9.90
N THR A 108 -17.07 -9.86 11.10
CA THR A 108 -18.15 -10.78 11.47
C THR A 108 -19.47 -10.02 11.54
N GLU A 109 -20.52 -10.61 10.98
CA GLU A 109 -21.89 -10.07 11.03
C GLU A 109 -22.82 -11.07 11.72
N GLU A 110 -23.63 -10.58 12.65
CA GLU A 110 -24.71 -11.33 13.29
C GLU A 110 -26.02 -10.55 13.13
N ASN A 111 -27.09 -11.22 12.70
CA ASN A 111 -28.41 -10.60 12.47
C ASN A 111 -28.32 -9.31 11.62
N HIS A 112 -27.52 -9.35 10.56
CA HIS A 112 -27.25 -8.21 9.66
C HIS A 112 -26.57 -7.00 10.32
N ARG A 113 -25.95 -7.17 11.49
CA ARG A 113 -25.16 -6.15 12.20
C ARG A 113 -23.71 -6.57 12.28
N LEU A 114 -22.80 -5.63 12.03
CA LEU A 114 -21.37 -5.83 12.22
C LEU A 114 -21.08 -5.97 13.72
N VAL A 115 -20.49 -7.10 14.13
CA VAL A 115 -20.13 -7.39 15.53
C VAL A 115 -18.63 -7.34 15.78
N SER A 116 -17.81 -7.55 14.74
CA SER A 116 -16.36 -7.35 14.81
C SER A 116 -15.80 -6.93 13.45
N LEU A 117 -14.67 -6.22 13.49
CA LEU A 117 -13.87 -5.75 12.37
C LEU A 117 -12.43 -5.64 12.87
N GLU A 118 -11.54 -6.40 12.27
CA GLU A 118 -10.11 -6.28 12.48
C GLU A 118 -9.50 -5.81 11.16
N VAL A 119 -8.62 -4.81 11.23
CA VAL A 119 -7.79 -4.40 10.10
C VAL A 119 -6.39 -4.93 10.35
N PHE A 120 -5.72 -5.41 9.30
CA PHE A 120 -4.36 -5.92 9.38
C PHE A 120 -3.51 -5.44 8.21
N VAL A 121 -2.21 -5.39 8.45
CA VAL A 121 -1.15 -5.14 7.46
C VAL A 121 -0.15 -6.27 7.61
N LYS A 122 0.09 -7.03 6.54
CA LYS A 122 0.85 -8.29 6.58
C LYS A 122 1.88 -8.36 5.45
N PHE A 123 3.06 -8.87 5.78
CA PHE A 123 4.05 -9.39 4.85
C PHE A 123 3.98 -10.92 4.86
N TYR A 124 4.16 -11.56 3.70
CA TYR A 124 4.01 -13.00 3.52
C TYR A 124 5.35 -13.65 3.14
N PRO A 125 6.12 -14.17 4.12
CA PRO A 125 7.44 -14.77 3.90
C PRO A 125 7.49 -15.84 2.81
N GLU A 126 6.54 -16.77 2.83
CA GLU A 126 6.50 -17.91 1.90
C GLU A 126 6.17 -17.50 0.46
N LYS A 127 5.69 -16.27 0.26
CA LYS A 127 5.38 -15.66 -1.04
C LYS A 127 6.38 -14.57 -1.44
N SER A 128 7.37 -14.30 -0.59
CA SER A 128 8.38 -13.28 -0.81
C SER A 128 9.69 -13.93 -1.18
N TRP A 129 10.27 -13.52 -2.31
CA TRP A 129 11.40 -14.18 -2.93
C TRP A 129 12.62 -13.25 -2.93
N LYS A 130 13.82 -13.84 -2.78
CA LYS A 130 15.09 -13.13 -2.92
C LYS A 130 16.00 -13.87 -3.90
N ASN A 131 16.80 -13.11 -4.65
CA ASN A 131 17.89 -13.68 -5.42
C ASN A 131 19.09 -13.90 -4.50
N PRO A 132 19.57 -15.14 -4.30
CA PRO A 132 20.72 -15.41 -3.44
C PRO A 132 21.98 -14.59 -3.80
N ALA A 133 22.16 -14.26 -5.08
CA ALA A 133 23.32 -13.50 -5.57
C ALA A 133 23.20 -11.97 -5.43
N HIS A 134 22.01 -11.44 -5.08
CA HIS A 134 21.75 -9.99 -5.06
C HIS A 134 21.02 -9.56 -3.78
N GLN A 135 21.62 -9.88 -2.62
CA GLN A 135 21.12 -9.52 -1.29
C GLN A 135 21.90 -8.33 -0.72
N THR A 136 21.66 -7.12 -1.23
CA THR A 136 22.30 -5.89 -0.74
C THR A 136 21.39 -5.12 0.21
N GLU A 137 21.95 -4.32 1.11
CA GLU A 137 21.16 -3.46 2.02
C GLU A 137 20.23 -2.51 1.25
N ALA A 138 20.66 -2.00 0.10
CA ALA A 138 19.84 -1.13 -0.74
C ALA A 138 18.59 -1.83 -1.29
N VAL A 139 18.72 -3.10 -1.72
CA VAL A 139 17.56 -3.89 -2.18
C VAL A 139 16.65 -4.21 -0.99
N LEU A 140 17.20 -4.58 0.16
CA LEU A 140 16.38 -4.86 1.35
C LEU A 140 15.61 -3.62 1.82
N ALA A 141 16.24 -2.45 1.81
CA ALA A 141 15.59 -1.17 2.13
C ALA A 141 14.47 -0.86 1.12
N HIS A 142 14.69 -1.14 -0.16
CA HIS A 142 13.67 -0.97 -1.19
C HIS A 142 12.43 -1.83 -0.94
N GLU A 143 12.66 -3.10 -0.59
CA GLU A 143 11.61 -4.07 -0.21
C GLU A 143 10.90 -3.69 1.10
N GLN A 144 11.63 -3.18 2.09
CA GLN A 144 11.04 -2.65 3.33
C GLN A 144 10.08 -1.49 3.03
N LEU A 145 10.43 -0.60 2.10
CA LEU A 145 9.56 0.54 1.80
C LEU A 145 8.25 0.10 1.11
N HIS A 146 8.25 -0.97 0.32
CA HIS A 146 7.00 -1.57 -0.17
C HIS A 146 6.08 -1.99 0.99
N PHE A 147 6.65 -2.51 2.08
CA PHE A 147 5.88 -2.87 3.27
C PHE A 147 5.42 -1.63 4.04
N ASP A 148 6.25 -0.59 4.15
CA ASP A 148 5.90 0.69 4.78
C ASP A 148 4.81 1.46 4.00
N ILE A 149 4.80 1.37 2.66
CA ILE A 149 3.70 1.86 1.82
C ILE A 149 2.40 1.13 2.17
N THR A 150 2.47 -0.19 2.35
CA THR A 150 1.30 -1.00 2.70
C THR A 150 0.75 -0.61 4.07
N GLU A 151 1.62 -0.31 5.03
CA GLU A 151 1.23 0.24 6.33
C GLU A 151 0.51 1.58 6.21
N LEU A 152 1.06 2.52 5.43
CA LEU A 152 0.41 3.80 5.20
C LEU A 152 -1.01 3.63 4.63
N MET A 153 -1.19 2.69 3.71
CA MET A 153 -2.50 2.39 3.13
C MET A 153 -3.45 1.70 4.13
N GLY A 154 -2.94 0.82 4.99
CA GLY A 154 -3.68 0.26 6.12
C GLY A 154 -4.20 1.33 7.08
N ARG A 155 -3.35 2.31 7.45
CA ARG A 155 -3.76 3.47 8.27
C ARG A 155 -4.80 4.35 7.59
N LYS A 156 -4.64 4.60 6.28
CA LYS A 156 -5.63 5.35 5.49
C LYS A 156 -6.99 4.63 5.48
N PHE A 157 -6.98 3.32 5.27
CA PHE A 157 -8.19 2.51 5.31
C PHE A 157 -8.87 2.57 6.68
N PHE A 158 -8.08 2.46 7.74
CA PHE A 158 -8.56 2.57 9.10
C PHE A 158 -9.21 3.92 9.39
N GLN A 159 -8.56 5.01 8.97
CA GLN A 159 -9.09 6.36 9.13
C GLN A 159 -10.47 6.50 8.49
N GLU A 160 -10.69 5.94 7.30
CA GLU A 160 -11.99 5.97 6.63
C GLU A 160 -13.04 5.08 7.31
N ILE A 161 -12.63 3.96 7.90
CA ILE A 161 -13.51 3.15 8.76
C ILE A 161 -14.01 3.97 9.96
N LEU A 162 -13.13 4.69 10.64
CA LEU A 162 -13.49 5.53 11.79
C LEU A 162 -14.45 6.67 11.39
N ASP A 163 -14.19 7.32 10.26
CA ASP A 163 -15.08 8.35 9.71
C ASP A 163 -16.47 7.79 9.35
N MET A 164 -16.53 6.61 8.73
CA MET A 164 -17.80 5.92 8.46
C MET A 164 -18.56 5.56 9.75
N LYS A 165 -17.84 5.12 10.78
CA LYS A 165 -18.42 4.83 12.11
C LYS A 165 -19.03 6.09 12.70
N GLN A 166 -18.29 7.20 12.71
CA GLN A 166 -18.77 8.49 13.22
C GLN A 166 -20.00 8.99 12.46
N LYS A 167 -20.08 8.76 11.15
CA LYS A 167 -21.22 9.14 10.29
C LYS A 167 -22.42 8.19 10.34
N GLY A 168 -22.35 7.11 11.13
CA GLY A 168 -23.41 6.09 11.18
C GLY A 168 -23.56 5.30 9.87
N LYS A 169 -22.51 5.21 9.06
CA LYS A 169 -22.49 4.54 7.75
C LYS A 169 -21.69 3.24 7.74
N LEU A 170 -21.21 2.79 8.89
CA LEU A 170 -20.40 1.58 9.00
C LEU A 170 -21.24 0.34 8.65
N SER A 171 -20.92 -0.29 7.53
CA SER A 171 -21.51 -1.55 7.08
C SER A 171 -20.47 -2.31 6.27
N ARG A 172 -20.56 -3.65 6.24
CA ARG A 172 -19.63 -4.48 5.46
C ARG A 172 -19.57 -4.08 3.98
N ARG A 173 -20.72 -3.70 3.40
CA ARG A 173 -20.78 -3.20 2.02
C ARG A 173 -19.94 -1.92 1.84
N ASN A 174 -20.04 -0.97 2.76
CA ASN A 174 -19.28 0.27 2.66
C ASN A 174 -17.80 0.07 2.94
N ILE A 175 -17.46 -0.79 3.92
CA ILE A 175 -16.07 -1.19 4.19
C ILE A 175 -15.43 -1.82 2.94
N LYS A 176 -16.11 -2.76 2.28
CA LYS A 176 -15.62 -3.39 1.05
C LYS A 176 -15.38 -2.38 -0.08
N LYS A 177 -16.30 -1.42 -0.26
CA LYS A 177 -16.14 -0.35 -1.27
C LYS A 177 -14.93 0.54 -1.01
N VAL A 178 -14.71 0.92 0.26
CA VAL A 178 -13.53 1.71 0.65
C VAL A 178 -12.26 0.90 0.45
N TYR A 179 -12.26 -0.37 0.87
CA TYR A 179 -11.14 -1.29 0.68
C TYR A 179 -10.74 -1.40 -0.80
N GLU A 180 -11.68 -1.69 -1.70
CA GLU A 180 -11.39 -1.83 -3.14
C GLU A 180 -10.78 -0.57 -3.76
N ARG A 181 -11.24 0.61 -3.33
CA ARG A 181 -10.67 1.89 -3.79
C ARG A 181 -9.25 2.09 -3.26
N ILE A 182 -9.01 1.87 -1.97
CA ILE A 182 -7.69 2.06 -1.36
C ILE A 182 -6.70 1.01 -1.86
N GLU A 183 -7.15 -0.21 -2.15
CA GLU A 183 -6.32 -1.26 -2.75
C GLU A 183 -5.86 -0.87 -4.16
N LYS A 184 -6.74 -0.22 -4.95
CA LYS A 184 -6.35 0.34 -6.25
C LYS A 184 -5.29 1.44 -6.09
N GLU A 185 -5.49 2.35 -5.14
CA GLU A 185 -4.53 3.42 -4.84
C GLU A 185 -3.19 2.86 -4.33
N HIS A 186 -3.22 1.76 -3.58
CA HIS A 186 -2.03 1.06 -3.09
C HIS A 186 -1.23 0.51 -4.26
N GLY A 187 -1.87 -0.22 -5.18
CA GLY A 187 -1.22 -0.71 -6.39
C GLY A 187 -0.62 0.41 -7.24
N GLU A 188 -1.33 1.53 -7.41
CA GLU A 188 -0.83 2.70 -8.13
C GLU A 188 0.41 3.31 -7.46
N LEU A 189 0.41 3.40 -6.13
CA LEU A 189 1.53 3.94 -5.35
C LEU A 189 2.76 3.03 -5.38
N GLN A 190 2.57 1.71 -5.31
CA GLN A 190 3.65 0.71 -5.44
C GLN A 190 4.33 0.85 -6.81
N VAL A 191 3.55 0.91 -7.89
CA VAL A 191 4.07 1.08 -9.26
C VAL A 191 4.79 2.41 -9.44
N LEU A 192 4.26 3.50 -8.86
CA LEU A 192 4.91 4.80 -8.92
C LEU A 192 6.26 4.79 -8.21
N TYR A 193 6.32 4.19 -7.01
CA TYR A 193 7.55 4.06 -6.23
C TYR A 193 8.62 3.24 -6.96
N ASP A 194 8.25 2.06 -7.48
CA ASP A 194 9.11 1.22 -8.31
C ASP A 194 9.71 2.00 -9.48
N LYS A 195 8.84 2.71 -10.22
CA LYS A 195 9.24 3.48 -11.40
C LYS A 195 10.18 4.62 -11.04
N GLN A 196 9.88 5.39 -10.00
CA GLN A 196 10.68 6.56 -9.63
C GLN A 196 12.05 6.16 -9.08
N THR A 197 12.11 5.12 -8.26
CA THR A 197 13.39 4.63 -7.73
C THR A 197 14.14 3.77 -8.72
N ASN A 198 13.56 3.49 -9.91
CA ASN A 198 14.09 2.55 -10.88
C ASN A 198 14.47 1.22 -10.20
N HIS A 199 13.53 0.64 -9.46
CA HIS A 199 13.71 -0.59 -8.67
C HIS A 199 14.98 -0.55 -7.81
N SER A 200 15.08 0.46 -6.92
CA SER A 200 16.23 0.78 -6.04
C SER A 200 17.48 1.41 -6.67
N LEU A 201 17.60 1.47 -8.01
CA LEU A 201 18.80 1.97 -8.68
C LEU A 201 19.00 3.49 -8.56
N ASN A 202 17.92 4.25 -8.39
CA ASN A 202 17.96 5.69 -8.15
C ASN A 202 17.95 5.99 -6.64
N THR A 203 19.14 6.01 -6.06
CA THR A 203 19.35 6.21 -4.61
C THR A 203 18.86 7.58 -4.11
N LYS A 204 18.90 8.62 -4.95
CA LYS A 204 18.39 9.95 -4.60
C LYS A 204 16.87 9.92 -4.41
N LEU A 205 16.14 9.31 -5.34
CA LEU A 205 14.69 9.18 -5.22
C LEU A 205 14.32 8.17 -4.13
N GLN A 206 15.10 7.10 -3.92
CA GLN A 206 14.92 6.20 -2.77
C GLN A 206 14.96 6.97 -1.45
N SER A 207 16.00 7.78 -1.21
CA SER A 207 16.12 8.58 0.01
C SER A 207 14.99 9.59 0.20
N TRP A 208 14.47 10.15 -0.89
CA TRP A 208 13.30 11.02 -0.82
C TRP A 208 12.05 10.24 -0.39
N TRP A 209 11.83 9.05 -0.95
CA TRP A 209 10.72 8.17 -0.57
C TRP A 209 10.81 7.76 0.89
N ASP A 210 12.01 7.42 1.38
CA ASP A 210 12.25 7.06 2.78
C ASP A 210 11.80 8.21 3.72
N GLN A 211 12.24 9.44 3.44
CA GLN A 211 11.87 10.63 4.22
C GLN A 211 10.36 10.94 4.11
N TYR A 212 9.82 10.82 2.90
CA TYR A 212 8.40 11.06 2.65
C TYR A 212 7.54 10.07 3.46
N LEU A 213 7.79 8.77 3.35
CA LEU A 213 7.05 7.73 4.07
C LEU A 213 7.20 7.87 5.58
N ALA A 214 8.41 8.11 6.09
CA ALA A 214 8.61 8.37 7.51
C ALA A 214 7.75 9.55 8.00
N SER A 215 7.68 10.63 7.22
CA SER A 215 6.83 11.79 7.57
C SER A 215 5.33 11.45 7.55
N GLN A 216 4.87 10.60 6.61
CA GLN A 216 3.47 10.19 6.54
C GLN A 216 3.10 9.24 7.68
N LEU A 217 3.97 8.31 8.04
CA LEU A 217 3.77 7.42 9.17
C LEU A 217 3.69 8.22 10.48
N ILE A 218 4.53 9.23 10.69
CA ILE A 218 4.41 10.12 11.86
C ILE A 218 3.05 10.84 11.88
N LYS A 219 2.64 11.44 10.74
CA LYS A 219 1.37 12.17 10.64
C LYS A 219 0.14 11.29 10.88
N THR A 220 0.24 10.01 10.53
CA THR A 220 -0.85 9.04 10.66
C THR A 220 -0.74 8.16 11.90
N ALA A 221 0.16 8.47 12.83
CA ALA A 221 0.42 7.66 14.02
C ALA A 221 -0.83 7.43 14.89
N SER A 222 -1.79 8.36 14.90
CA SER A 222 -3.08 8.18 15.60
C SER A 222 -3.94 7.03 15.05
N PHE A 223 -3.58 6.50 13.87
CA PHE A 223 -4.30 5.44 13.19
C PHE A 223 -3.53 4.11 13.17
N SER A 224 -2.36 4.01 13.82
CA SER A 224 -1.55 2.78 13.84
C SER A 224 -2.12 1.67 14.73
N ASN A 225 -3.12 1.98 15.56
CA ASN A 225 -3.79 1.04 16.46
C ASN A 225 -4.92 0.25 15.77
N TYR A 226 -4.85 0.07 14.45
CA TYR A 226 -5.92 -0.51 13.64
C TYR A 226 -6.24 -1.98 13.96
N HIS A 227 -5.33 -2.67 14.67
CA HIS A 227 -5.51 -4.01 15.22
C HIS A 227 -6.49 -4.08 16.40
N LYS A 228 -6.94 -2.94 16.93
CA LYS A 228 -7.72 -2.86 18.17
C LYS A 228 -8.97 -2.01 17.99
N LEU A 229 -9.78 -2.24 16.96
CA LEU A 229 -11.08 -1.58 16.89
C LEU A 229 -12.02 -2.14 17.96
N PRO A 230 -12.46 -1.35 18.94
CA PRO A 230 -13.67 -1.68 19.67
C PRO A 230 -14.84 -1.34 18.74
N ILE A 231 -15.59 -2.34 18.29
CA ILE A 231 -16.87 -2.11 17.61
C ILE A 231 -17.98 -2.35 18.60
#